data_AF-A0A1X7QYH9-F1
#
_entry.id   AF-A0A1X7QYH9-F1
#
_cell.length_a   1.000
_cell.length_b   1.000
_cell.length_c   1.000
_cell.angle_alpha   90.00
_cell.angle_beta   90.00
_cell.angle_gamma   90.00
#
_symmetry.space_group_name_H-M   'P 1'
#
loop_
_entity.id
_entity.type
_entity.pdbx_description
1 polymer ?
#
loop_
_entity_poly.entity_id
_entity_poly.type
_entity_poly.pdbx_seq_one_letter_code
_entity_poly.pdbx_strand_id
1 'polypeptide(L)'
;MNKEPGHNLTREFNKLTSRNEELAKQDNTLRREYTTLFRKVSSLIATLRQMDDDLKSMETEDEPRLISENTLEVAPALDWYNSQISIIQKVPDSEEFELPKELLDSYKIYKNTPLLYKDAQESE
;
A
#
# COMPACT_ATOMS: atom_id res chain seq x y z
N MET A 1 -63.01 -29.20 4.55
CA MET A 1 -62.09 -29.09 5.71
C MET A 1 -61.51 -27.68 5.72
N ASN A 2 -62.12 -26.80 6.51
CA ASN A 2 -61.64 -25.42 6.68
C ASN A 2 -60.38 -25.45 7.57
N LYS A 3 -59.21 -25.12 7.01
CA LYS A 3 -58.00 -24.92 7.80
C LYS A 3 -58.17 -23.60 8.56
N GLU A 4 -58.15 -23.67 9.89
CA GLU A 4 -58.35 -22.50 10.73
C GLU A 4 -57.26 -21.43 10.48
N PRO A 5 -57.65 -20.14 10.34
CA PRO A 5 -56.72 -19.06 10.02
C PRO A 5 -55.60 -18.87 11.05
N GLY A 6 -55.82 -19.27 12.31
CA GLY A 6 -54.81 -19.18 13.37
C GLY A 6 -53.57 -20.05 13.14
N HIS A 7 -53.72 -21.23 12.53
CA HIS A 7 -52.61 -22.16 12.30
C HIS A 7 -51.60 -21.65 11.26
N ASN A 8 -52.08 -20.92 10.24
CA ASN A 8 -51.19 -20.29 9.25
C ASN A 8 -50.43 -19.10 9.86
N LEU A 9 -51.09 -18.32 10.72
CA LEU A 9 -50.48 -17.17 11.38
C LEU A 9 -49.34 -17.59 12.32
N THR A 10 -49.55 -18.63 13.12
CA THR A 10 -48.51 -19.19 14.01
C THR A 10 -47.31 -19.72 13.21
N ARG A 11 -47.54 -20.34 12.06
CA ARG A 11 -46.47 -20.84 11.19
C ARG A 11 -45.63 -19.70 10.62
N GLU A 12 -46.27 -18.65 10.12
CA GLU A 12 -45.56 -17.47 9.60
C GLU A 12 -44.82 -16.71 10.71
N PHE A 13 -45.42 -16.60 11.90
CA PHE A 13 -44.76 -16.05 13.08
C PHE A 13 -43.48 -16.81 13.44
N ASN A 14 -43.54 -18.14 13.50
CA ASN A 14 -42.37 -18.96 13.82
C ASN A 14 -41.25 -18.84 12.75
N LYS A 15 -41.61 -18.73 11.46
CA LYS A 15 -40.65 -18.47 10.39
C LYS A 15 -39.97 -17.11 10.56
N LEU A 16 -40.72 -16.07 10.85
CA LEU A 16 -40.20 -14.72 11.08
C LEU A 16 -39.26 -14.68 12.28
N THR A 17 -39.63 -15.33 13.39
CA THR A 17 -38.78 -15.43 14.57
C THR A 17 -37.48 -16.16 14.26
N SER A 18 -37.54 -17.32 13.59
CA SER A 18 -36.34 -18.08 13.20
C SER A 18 -35.42 -17.27 12.28
N ARG A 19 -35.98 -16.54 11.32
CA ARG A 19 -35.20 -15.67 10.42
C ARG A 19 -34.56 -14.50 11.17
N ASN A 20 -35.26 -13.93 12.15
CA ASN A 20 -34.72 -12.85 12.97
C ASN A 20 -33.53 -13.33 13.83
N GLU A 21 -33.66 -14.52 14.44
CA GLU A 21 -32.55 -15.13 15.18
C GLU A 21 -31.33 -15.41 14.30
N GLU A 22 -31.54 -15.85 13.06
CA GLU A 22 -30.45 -16.07 12.10
C GLU A 22 -29.78 -14.75 11.70
N LEU A 23 -30.55 -13.70 11.40
CA LEU A 23 -30.01 -12.37 11.11
C LEU A 23 -29.21 -11.81 12.29
N ALA A 24 -29.68 -12.00 13.53
CA ALA A 24 -28.95 -11.59 14.71
C ALA A 24 -27.61 -12.33 14.87
N LYS A 25 -27.54 -13.62 14.52
CA LYS A 25 -26.28 -14.39 14.51
C LYS A 25 -25.33 -13.87 13.42
N GLN A 26 -25.85 -13.55 12.25
CA GLN A 26 -25.05 -12.98 11.15
C GLN A 26 -24.51 -11.59 11.50
N ASP A 27 -25.31 -10.70 12.08
CA ASP A 27 -24.86 -9.37 12.52
C ASP A 27 -23.73 -9.47 13.55
N ASN A 28 -23.88 -10.35 14.53
CA ASN A 28 -22.83 -10.60 15.53
C ASN A 28 -21.54 -11.14 14.91
N THR A 29 -21.65 -12.00 13.90
CA THR A 29 -20.49 -12.54 13.18
C THR A 29 -19.80 -11.44 12.39
N LEU A 30 -20.57 -10.66 11.63
CA LEU A 30 -20.06 -9.58 10.80
C LEU A 30 -19.35 -8.49 11.62
N ARG A 31 -19.88 -8.14 12.79
CA ARG A 31 -19.23 -7.20 13.72
C ARG A 31 -17.87 -7.70 14.20
N ARG A 32 -17.74 -9.00 14.48
CA ARG A 32 -16.46 -9.61 14.89
C ARG A 32 -15.45 -9.61 13.74
N GLU A 33 -15.88 -9.96 12.54
CA GLU A 33 -15.05 -9.94 11.34
C GLU A 33 -14.58 -8.53 11.01
N TYR A 34 -15.49 -7.55 11.03
CA TYR A 34 -15.17 -6.13 10.82
C TYR A 34 -14.14 -5.63 11.84
N THR A 35 -14.33 -5.93 13.13
CA THR A 35 -13.38 -5.53 14.18
C THR A 35 -12.00 -6.15 13.96
N THR A 36 -11.97 -7.40 13.50
CA THR A 36 -10.71 -8.11 13.19
C THR A 36 -10.01 -7.48 11.99
N LEU A 37 -10.76 -7.20 10.92
CA LEU A 37 -10.24 -6.53 9.73
C LEU A 37 -9.70 -5.15 10.06
N PHE A 38 -10.45 -4.36 10.83
CA PHE A 38 -10.03 -3.03 11.27
C PHE A 38 -8.69 -3.08 12.01
N ARG A 39 -8.51 -4.02 12.95
CA ARG A 39 -7.23 -4.20 13.66
C ARG A 39 -6.09 -4.57 12.72
N LYS A 40 -6.32 -5.44 11.73
CA LYS A 40 -5.29 -5.79 10.72
C LYS A 40 -4.89 -4.57 9.89
N VAL A 41 -5.86 -3.79 9.43
CA VAL A 41 -5.61 -2.55 8.67
C VAL A 41 -4.84 -1.53 9.52
N SER A 42 -5.22 -1.32 10.78
CA SER A 42 -4.49 -0.42 11.68
C SER A 42 -3.05 -0.89 11.91
N SER A 43 -2.82 -2.20 12.06
CA SER A 43 -1.47 -2.76 12.18
C SER A 43 -0.64 -2.52 10.92
N LEU A 44 -1.21 -2.74 9.74
CA LEU A 44 -0.52 -2.47 8.47
C LEU A 44 -0.15 -0.99 8.33
N ILE A 45 -1.07 -0.08 8.66
CA ILE A 45 -0.80 1.37 8.65
C ILE A 45 0.34 1.73 9.60
N ALA A 46 0.37 1.13 10.81
CA ALA A 46 1.44 1.38 11.77
C ALA A 46 2.80 0.90 11.24
N THR A 47 2.86 -0.30 10.66
CA THR A 47 4.09 -0.83 10.04
C THR A 47 4.56 0.02 8.88
N LEU A 48 3.65 0.45 7.99
CA LEU A 48 4.00 1.31 6.85
C LEU A 48 4.54 2.68 7.31
N ARG A 49 3.93 3.29 8.32
CA ARG A 49 4.44 4.54 8.90
C ARG A 49 5.84 4.39 9.49
N GLN A 50 6.08 3.28 10.18
CA GLN A 50 7.40 2.99 10.72
C GLN A 50 8.44 2.83 9.60
N MET A 51 8.10 2.12 8.52
CA MET A 51 8.97 1.99 7.34
C MET A 51 9.24 3.35 6.68
N ASP A 52 8.23 4.21 6.55
CA ASP A 52 8.40 5.56 6.00
C ASP A 52 9.32 6.43 6.88
N ASP A 53 9.18 6.33 8.20
CA ASP A 53 10.05 7.07 9.15
C ASP A 53 11.49 6.52 9.15
N ASP A 54 11.65 5.20 9.04
CA ASP A 54 12.95 4.54 8.85
C ASP A 54 13.59 5.01 7.53
N LEU A 55 12.83 5.04 6.43
CA LEU A 55 13.27 5.54 5.13
C LEU A 55 13.67 7.01 5.18
N LYS A 56 12.87 7.87 5.81
CA LYS A 56 13.22 9.30 6.01
C LYS A 56 14.47 9.50 6.85
N SER A 57 14.72 8.62 7.82
CA SER A 57 15.97 8.67 8.59
C SER A 57 17.18 8.30 7.72
N MET A 58 16.99 7.46 6.69
CA MET A 58 18.01 7.10 5.71
C MET A 58 18.22 8.16 4.62
N GLU A 59 17.28 9.08 4.40
CA GLU A 59 17.41 10.23 3.48
C GLU A 59 18.41 11.31 3.96
N THR A 60 19.03 11.15 5.14
CA THR A 60 19.96 12.14 5.70
C THR A 60 21.39 12.07 5.17
N GLU A 61 21.72 11.09 4.33
CA GLU A 61 23.04 11.04 3.65
C GLU A 61 22.87 11.38 2.18
N ASP A 62 23.38 12.57 1.79
CA ASP A 62 23.45 13.07 0.40
C ASP A 62 24.31 12.19 -0.52
N GLU A 63 24.90 11.10 -0.02
CA GLU A 63 25.75 10.19 -0.79
C GLU A 63 25.02 8.88 -1.14
N PRO A 64 25.11 8.43 -2.41
CA PRO A 64 24.54 7.17 -2.82
C PRO A 64 25.19 6.01 -2.06
N ARG A 65 24.41 5.35 -1.19
CA ARG A 65 24.83 4.15 -0.46
C ARG A 65 24.78 2.91 -1.36
N LEU A 66 25.69 1.97 -1.12
CA LEU A 66 25.67 0.66 -1.78
C LEU A 66 24.49 -0.17 -1.25
N ILE A 67 23.86 -0.93 -2.15
CA ILE A 67 22.84 -1.93 -1.85
C ILE A 67 23.47 -3.02 -0.97
N SER A 68 22.77 -3.36 0.13
CA SER A 68 23.27 -4.31 1.13
C SER A 68 23.44 -5.73 0.59
N GLU A 69 24.38 -6.47 1.16
CA GLU A 69 24.68 -7.86 0.78
C GLU A 69 23.47 -8.80 0.97
N ASN A 70 22.69 -8.63 2.04
CA ASN A 70 21.44 -9.37 2.25
C ASN A 70 20.44 -9.19 1.09
N THR A 71 20.37 -7.98 0.51
CA THR A 71 19.50 -7.72 -0.64
C THR A 71 20.05 -8.36 -1.91
N LEU A 72 21.37 -8.37 -2.07
CA LEU A 72 22.04 -9.01 -3.21
C LEU A 72 21.90 -10.54 -3.19
N GLU A 73 21.85 -11.16 -2.00
CA GLU A 73 21.56 -12.59 -1.88
C GLU A 73 20.18 -12.95 -2.46
N VAL A 74 19.19 -12.07 -2.27
CA VAL A 74 17.82 -12.27 -2.78
C VAL A 74 17.72 -11.89 -4.26
N ALA A 75 18.42 -10.82 -4.68
CA ALA A 75 18.37 -10.30 -6.03
C ALA A 75 19.78 -9.94 -6.55
N PRO A 76 20.56 -10.93 -7.04
CA PRO A 76 21.95 -10.73 -7.45
C PRO A 76 22.12 -9.74 -8.62
N ALA A 77 21.10 -9.60 -9.46
CA ALA A 77 21.12 -8.66 -10.59
C ALA A 77 21.27 -7.19 -10.15
N LEU A 78 20.96 -6.87 -8.88
CA LEU A 78 21.11 -5.52 -8.35
C LEU A 78 22.57 -5.12 -8.12
N ASP A 79 23.53 -6.07 -8.13
CA ASP A 79 24.96 -5.79 -7.97
C ASP A 79 25.51 -4.85 -9.05
N TRP A 80 24.88 -4.84 -10.23
CA TRP A 80 25.21 -3.89 -11.30
C TRP A 80 25.11 -2.44 -10.83
N TYR A 81 24.12 -2.10 -10.00
CA TYR A 81 23.97 -0.74 -9.48
C TYR A 81 25.08 -0.38 -8.50
N ASN A 82 25.50 -1.31 -7.64
CA ASN A 82 26.66 -1.11 -6.76
C ASN A 82 27.93 -0.83 -7.55
N SER A 83 28.10 -1.52 -8.69
CA SER A 83 29.20 -1.27 -9.61
C SER A 83 29.14 0.14 -10.20
N GLN A 84 27.96 0.63 -10.60
CA GLN A 84 27.81 2.00 -11.13
C GLN A 84 28.06 3.07 -10.06
N ILE A 85 27.50 2.91 -8.85
CA ILE A 85 27.71 3.82 -7.72
C ILE A 85 29.20 3.93 -7.39
N SER A 86 29.91 2.79 -7.38
CA SER A 86 31.36 2.74 -7.15
C SER A 86 32.18 3.46 -8.24
N ILE A 87 31.68 3.53 -9.48
CA ILE A 87 32.32 4.30 -10.55
C ILE A 87 32.13 5.79 -10.30
N ILE A 88 30.90 6.19 -9.97
CA ILE A 88 30.53 7.60 -9.73
C ILE A 88 31.30 8.17 -8.53
N GLN A 89 31.39 7.42 -7.42
CA GLN A 89 32.16 7.82 -6.23
C GLN A 89 33.67 8.00 -6.48
N LYS A 90 34.21 7.43 -7.56
CA LYS A 90 35.63 7.60 -7.94
C LYS A 90 35.86 8.82 -8.82
N VAL A 91 34.81 9.44 -9.36
CA VAL A 91 34.92 10.67 -10.13
C VAL A 91 35.11 11.82 -9.14
N PRO A 92 36.19 12.60 -9.23
CA PRO A 92 36.41 13.72 -8.33
C PRO A 92 35.36 14.82 -8.59
N ASP A 93 34.84 15.41 -7.50
CA ASP A 93 33.83 16.50 -7.52
C ASP A 93 34.23 17.74 -8.34
N SER A 94 35.48 17.82 -8.80
CA SER A 94 36.02 18.89 -9.63
C SER A 94 35.68 18.79 -11.12
N GLU A 95 35.17 17.65 -11.60
CA GLU A 95 34.68 17.54 -12.97
C GLU A 95 33.26 18.10 -13.07
N GLU A 96 33.16 19.34 -13.54
CA GLU A 96 31.88 20.01 -13.80
C GLU A 96 31.15 19.28 -14.94
N PHE A 97 30.28 18.34 -14.56
CA PHE A 97 29.47 17.59 -15.51
C PHE A 97 28.30 18.46 -16.00
N GLU A 98 28.40 18.95 -17.23
CA GLU A 98 27.29 19.63 -17.89
C GLU A 98 26.26 18.61 -18.38
N LEU A 99 25.12 18.52 -17.68
CA LEU A 99 24.01 17.65 -18.09
C LEU A 99 23.44 18.14 -19.45
N PRO A 100 23.39 17.28 -20.49
CA PRO A 100 22.79 17.64 -21.77
C PRO A 100 21.35 18.13 -21.60
N LYS A 101 20.98 19.17 -22.35
CA LYS A 101 19.64 19.79 -22.25
C LYS A 101 18.53 18.78 -22.51
N GLU A 102 18.73 17.92 -23.50
CA GLU A 102 17.81 16.87 -23.89
C GLU A 102 17.56 15.88 -22.74
N LEU A 103 18.62 15.56 -21.98
CA LEU A 103 18.52 14.65 -20.84
C LEU A 103 17.81 15.33 -19.68
N LEU A 104 18.14 16.59 -19.39
CA LEU A 104 17.44 17.39 -18.39
C LEU A 104 15.94 17.52 -18.70
N ASP A 105 15.61 17.77 -19.96
CA ASP A 105 14.22 17.91 -20.40
C ASP A 105 13.47 16.58 -20.33
N SER A 106 14.11 15.46 -20.71
CA SER A 106 13.51 14.13 -20.54
C SER A 106 13.24 13.79 -19.07
N TYR A 107 14.16 14.14 -18.16
CA TYR A 107 14.00 13.93 -16.73
C TYR A 107 12.87 14.80 -16.16
N LYS A 108 12.78 16.08 -16.57
CA LYS A 108 11.66 16.96 -16.19
C LYS A 108 10.32 16.38 -16.63
N ILE A 109 10.24 15.86 -17.86
CA ILE A 109 9.02 15.20 -18.35
C ILE A 109 8.69 14.00 -17.47
N TYR A 110 9.64 13.09 -17.25
CA TYR A 110 9.43 11.92 -16.38
C TYR A 110 8.94 12.32 -14.99
N LYS A 111 9.65 13.26 -14.33
CA LYS A 111 9.35 13.70 -12.96
C LYS A 111 7.98 14.38 -12.84
N ASN A 112 7.59 15.14 -13.87
CA ASN A 112 6.33 15.88 -13.89
C ASN A 112 5.19 15.10 -14.54
N THR A 113 5.44 13.87 -15.03
CA THR A 113 4.38 13.03 -15.61
C THR A 113 3.52 12.50 -14.45
N PRO A 114 2.23 12.84 -14.39
CA PRO A 114 1.33 12.32 -13.38
C PRO A 114 1.26 10.79 -13.51
N LEU A 115 1.58 10.07 -12.44
CA LEU A 115 1.50 8.61 -12.41
C LEU A 115 0.05 8.15 -12.20
N LEU A 116 -0.75 8.96 -11.50
CA LEU A 116 -2.16 8.69 -11.24
C LEU A 116 -3.03 9.81 -11.82
N TYR A 117 -4.27 9.46 -12.18
CA TYR A 117 -5.27 10.41 -12.69
C TYR A 117 -5.57 11.57 -11.73
N LYS A 118 -5.39 11.36 -10.42
CA LYS A 118 -5.62 12.40 -9.40
C LYS A 118 -4.45 13.38 -9.28
N ASP A 119 -3.23 12.94 -9.57
CA ASP A 119 -2.03 13.78 -9.50
C ASP A 119 -2.07 14.90 -10.57
N ALA A 120 -2.78 14.65 -11.68
CA ALA A 120 -3.04 15.65 -12.71
C ALA A 120 -4.04 16.75 -12.28
N GLN A 121 -4.80 16.56 -11.19
CA GLN A 121 -5.80 17.51 -10.71
C GLN A 121 -5.28 18.45 -9.61
N GLU A 122 -4.14 18.16 -9.00
CA GLU A 122 -3.53 19.00 -7.95
C GLU A 122 -2.51 20.03 -8.49
N SER A 123 -2.35 20.10 -9.82
CA SER A 123 -1.39 20.99 -10.50
C SER A 123 -2.03 22.23 -11.17
N GLU A 124 -3.30 22.55 -10.88
CA GLU A 124 -3.97 23.82 -11.23
C GLU A 124 -4.06 24.74 -10.00
#